data_AF-A0A439KK90-F1
#
_entry.id   AF-A0A439KK90-F1
#
_cell.length_a   1.000
_cell.length_b   1.000
_cell.length_c   1.000
_cell.angle_alpha   90.00
_cell.angle_beta   90.00
_cell.angle_gamma   90.00
#
_symmetry.space_group_name_H-M   'P 1'
#
loop_
_entity.id
_entity.type
_entity.pdbx_description
1 polymer ?
#
loop_
_entity_poly.entity_id
_entity_poly.type
_entity_poly.pdbx_seq_one_letter_code
_entity_poly.pdbx_strand_id
1 'polypeptide(L)' 'LIISHRLSSLMHADQILFVEGGRIVERGTHEELLALSGRYRALYDLQLRPDDDRPVVTGAA' A
#
# COMPACT_ATOMS: atom_id res chain seq x y z
N LEU A 1 15.73 6.87 6.76
CA LEU A 1 14.98 6.93 5.49
C LEU A 1 14.72 5.50 5.04
N ILE A 2 13.46 5.09 4.90
CA ILE A 2 13.05 3.74 4.49
C ILE A 2 12.37 3.86 3.13
N ILE A 3 12.73 2.98 2.20
CA ILE A 3 12.06 2.85 0.88
C ILE A 3 11.54 1.42 0.82
N SER A 4 10.23 1.25 0.63
CA SER A 4 9.58 -0.06 0.61
C SER A 4 8.53 -0.11 -0.50
N HIS A 5 8.36 -1.30 -1.10
CA HIS A 5 7.23 -1.62 -1.97
C HIS A 5 6.06 -2.24 -1.19
N ARG A 6 6.29 -2.69 0.05
CA ARG A 6 5.28 -3.25 0.96
C ARG A 6 4.76 -2.16 1.88
N LEU A 7 3.44 -1.99 1.89
CA LEU A 7 2.80 -0.92 2.64
C LEU A 7 2.82 -1.13 4.15
N SER A 8 2.83 -2.38 4.61
CA SER A 8 2.85 -2.74 6.03
C SER A 8 4.03 -2.13 6.79
N SER A 9 5.17 -1.99 6.14
CA SER A 9 6.38 -1.40 6.73
C SER A 9 6.33 0.13 6.82
N LEU A 10 5.39 0.77 6.14
CA LEU A 10 5.26 2.23 6.06
C LEU A 10 4.15 2.79 6.95
N MET A 11 3.24 1.94 7.48
CA MET A 11 2.09 2.37 8.28
C MET A 11 2.47 3.10 9.58
N HIS A 12 3.66 2.86 10.11
CA HIS A 12 4.17 3.48 11.35
C HIS A 12 5.15 4.62 11.09
N ALA A 13 5.32 5.05 9.85
CA ALA A 13 6.23 6.14 9.54
C ALA A 13 5.64 7.48 10.00
N ASP A 14 6.46 8.32 10.64
CA ASP A 14 6.09 9.70 11.00
C ASP A 14 5.77 10.54 9.75
N GLN A 15 6.30 10.13 8.59
CA GLN A 15 6.03 10.78 7.31
C GLN A 15 6.21 9.79 6.15
N ILE A 16 5.22 9.77 5.27
CA ILE A 16 5.18 9.01 4.03
C ILE A 16 5.23 10.00 2.85
N LEU A 17 6.01 9.68 1.83
CA LEU A 17 6.10 10.42 0.58
C LEU A 17 5.71 9.49 -0.56
N PHE A 18 4.58 9.75 -1.22
CA PHE A 18 4.17 8.99 -2.40
C PHE A 18 4.78 9.63 -3.65
N VAL A 19 5.53 8.85 -4.41
CA VAL A 19 6.24 9.31 -5.60
C VAL A 19 5.65 8.66 -6.85
N GLU A 20 5.27 9.47 -7.83
CA GLU A 20 4.80 9.02 -9.14
C GLU A 20 5.49 9.86 -10.22
N GLY A 21 6.02 9.21 -11.26
CA GLY A 21 6.72 9.91 -12.35
C GLY A 21 7.93 10.75 -11.90
N GLY A 22 8.60 10.36 -10.81
CA GLY A 22 9.75 11.09 -10.25
C GLY A 22 9.39 12.34 -9.45
N ARG A 23 8.10 12.54 -9.10
CA ARG A 23 7.64 13.67 -8.29
C ARG A 23 6.86 13.19 -7.06
N ILE A 24 6.95 13.94 -5.97
CA ILE A 24 6.13 13.70 -4.77
C ILE A 24 4.72 14.20 -5.08
N VAL A 25 3.74 13.29 -5.09
CA VAL A 25 2.33 13.61 -5.36
C VAL A 25 1.50 13.68 -4.09
N GLU A 26 1.90 12.96 -3.04
CA GLU A 26 1.24 13.00 -1.72
C GLU A 26 2.28 12.93 -0.59
N ARG A 27 1.97 13.60 0.53
CA ARG A 27 2.82 13.64 1.72
C ARG A 27 1.95 13.73 2.98
N GLY A 28 2.26 12.93 3.99
CA GLY A 28 1.59 12.96 5.28
C GLY A 28 1.87 11.71 6.11
N THR A 29 1.19 11.57 7.24
CA THR A 29 1.12 10.30 7.99
C THR A 29 0.24 9.29 7.26
N HIS A 30 0.26 8.04 7.71
CA HIS A 30 -0.65 7.01 7.21
C HIS A 30 -2.12 7.44 7.29
N GLU A 31 -2.53 7.99 8.43
CA GLU A 31 -3.91 8.41 8.70
C GLU A 31 -4.34 9.59 7.83
N GLU A 32 -3.46 10.59 7.68
CA GLU A 32 -3.70 11.75 6.82
C GLU A 32 -3.89 11.32 5.36
N LEU A 33 -3.03 10.42 4.86
CA LEU A 33 -3.08 9.96 3.48
C LEU A 33 -4.30 9.06 3.19
N LEU A 34 -4.77 8.28 4.17
CA LEU A 34 -6.01 7.52 4.04
C LEU A 34 -7.24 8.45 3.98
N ALA A 35 -7.25 9.53 4.74
CA ALA A 35 -8.36 10.49 4.73
C ALA A 35 -8.49 11.23 3.39
N LEU A 36 -7.37 11.46 2.69
CA LEU A 36 -7.33 12.21 1.43
C LEU A 36 -7.95 11.49 0.23
N SER A 37 -8.39 10.23 0.38
CA SER A 37 -8.96 9.40 -0.70
C SER A 37 -8.16 9.44 -2.01
N GLY A 38 -6.84 9.57 -1.89
CA GLY A 38 -5.90 9.77 -2.99
C GLY A 38 -5.24 8.48 -3.48
N ARG A 39 -4.08 8.63 -4.13
CA ARG A 39 -3.29 7.53 -4.70
C ARG A 39 -2.77 6.58 -3.64
N TYR A 40 -2.35 7.10 -2.49
CA TYR A 40 -1.95 6.27 -1.37
C TYR A 40 -3.09 5.33 -0.92
N ARG A 41 -4.32 5.86 -0.79
CA ARG A 41 -5.49 5.07 -0.42
C ARG A 41 -5.83 4.01 -1.47
N ALA A 42 -5.82 4.39 -2.76
CA ALA A 42 -6.09 3.43 -3.83
C ALA A 42 -5.09 2.25 -3.83
N LEU A 43 -3.81 2.53 -3.55
CA LEU A 43 -2.79 1.50 -3.41
C LEU A 43 -2.95 0.67 -2.12
N TYR A 44 -3.35 1.30 -1.02
CA TYR A 44 -3.71 0.63 0.23
C TYR A 44 -4.84 -0.38 0.02
N ASP A 45 -5.93 0.05 -0.61
CA ASP A 45 -7.08 -0.81 -0.89
C ASP A 45 -6.71 -1.97 -1.81
N LEU A 46 -5.80 -1.77 -2.77
CA LEU A 46 -5.31 -2.85 -3.65
C LEU A 46 -4.47 -3.89 -2.90
N GLN A 47 -3.58 -3.47 -1.99
CA GLN A 47 -2.74 -4.39 -1.21
C GLN A 47 -3.50 -5.07 -0.05
N LEU A 48 -4.64 -4.50 0.38
CA LEU A 48 -5.50 -5.05 1.42
C LEU A 48 -6.67 -5.87 0.87
N ARG A 49 -6.88 -5.93 -0.46
CA ARG A 49 -7.64 -7.04 -1.03
C ARG A 49 -6.90 -8.30 -0.61
N PRO A 50 -7.52 -9.19 0.19
CA PRO A 50 -6.98 -10.53 0.29
C PRO A 50 -6.86 -10.98 -1.16
N ASP A 51 -5.70 -11.51 -1.55
CA ASP A 51 -5.73 -12.51 -2.60
C ASP A 51 -6.80 -13.50 -2.14
N ASP A 52 -7.97 -13.43 -2.79
CA ASP A 52 -8.99 -14.47 -2.75
C ASP A 52 -8.23 -15.74 -3.08
N ASP A 53 -7.86 -16.47 -2.03
CA ASP A 53 -8.14 -17.89 -1.86
C ASP A 53 -8.41 -18.58 -3.19
N ARG A 54 -7.41 -18.61 -4.10
CA ARG A 54 -7.44 -19.59 -5.18
C ARG A 54 -7.28 -20.89 -4.43
N PRO A 55 -8.28 -21.79 -4.43
CA PRO A 55 -8.09 -23.09 -3.85
C PRO A 55 -6.86 -23.66 -4.55
N VAL A 56 -5.79 -23.88 -3.78
CA VAL A 56 -4.64 -24.63 -4.25
C VAL A 56 -5.23 -25.98 -4.63
N VAL A 57 -5.38 -26.21 -5.94
CA VAL A 57 -5.87 -27.49 -6.45
C VAL A 57 -4.75 -28.47 -6.13
N THR A 58 -4.83 -29.11 -4.97
CA THR A 58 -4.01 -30.28 -4.65
C THR A 58 -4.45 -31.35 -5.63
N GLY A 59 -3.72 -31.46 -6.74
CA GLY A 59 -3.82 -32.58 -7.64
C GLY A 59 -3.54 -33.85 -6.85
N ALA A 60 -4.59 -34.63 -6.61
CA ALA A 60 -4.47 -36.01 -6.20
C ALA A 60 -3.84 -36.80 -7.37
N ALA A 61 -2.75 -37.49 -7.08
CA ALA A 61 -2.23 -38.62 -7.82
C ALA A 61 -1.80 -39.69 -6.81
#